data_AF-A0A6I1QYQ8-F1
#
_entry.id   AF-A0A6I1QYQ8-F1
#
_cell.length_a   1.000
_cell.length_b   1.000
_cell.length_c   1.000
_cell.angle_alpha   90.00
_cell.angle_beta   90.00
_cell.angle_gamma   90.00
#
_symmetry.space_group_name_H-M   'P 1'
#
loop_
_entity.id
_entity.type
_entity.pdbx_description
1 polymer ?
#
loop_
_entity_poly.entity_id
_entity_poly.type
_entity_poly.pdbx_seq_one_letter_code
_entity_poly.pdbx_strand_id
1 'polypeptide(L)'
;MTKEAEFFNVKYQEGSLEPKTAQLILFAVNLAIGHEHGAKLHLGKARENGATEDEIQETIVYCMRPVAAKVRNFAKDILSK
;
A
#
# COMPACT_ATOMS: atom_id res chain seq x y z
N MET A 1 -9.58 18.80 -7.01
CA MET A 1 -10.73 18.90 -6.09
C MET A 1 -11.16 17.49 -5.75
N THR A 2 -11.25 17.18 -4.46
CA THR A 2 -11.78 15.91 -3.98
C THR A 2 -13.28 15.80 -4.30
N LYS A 3 -13.77 14.60 -4.52
CA LYS A 3 -15.20 14.33 -4.77
C LYS A 3 -15.68 13.19 -3.89
N GLU A 4 -16.89 13.29 -3.37
CA GLU A 4 -17.53 12.15 -2.69
C GLU A 4 -17.80 11.04 -3.71
N ALA A 5 -17.38 9.81 -3.39
CA ALA A 5 -17.54 8.62 -4.21
C ALA A 5 -17.98 7.43 -3.34
N GLU A 6 -18.52 6.40 -3.98
CA GLU A 6 -18.95 5.16 -3.32
C GLU A 6 -18.42 3.95 -4.08
N PHE A 7 -17.84 3.00 -3.35
CA PHE A 7 -17.38 1.72 -3.89
C PHE A 7 -17.67 0.60 -2.89
N PHE A 8 -18.43 -0.42 -3.28
CA PHE A 8 -18.89 -1.51 -2.39
C PHE A 8 -19.50 -1.02 -1.07
N ASN A 9 -20.44 -0.07 -1.13
CA ASN A 9 -21.07 0.57 0.04
C ASN A 9 -20.08 1.28 0.98
N VAL A 10 -18.82 1.46 0.57
CA VAL A 10 -17.83 2.28 1.27
C VAL A 10 -17.83 3.66 0.63
N LYS A 11 -18.23 4.67 1.40
CA LYS A 11 -18.09 6.07 1.01
C LYS A 11 -16.66 6.51 1.21
N TYR A 12 -16.06 7.11 0.21
CA TYR A 12 -14.72 7.69 0.30
C TYR A 12 -14.64 8.96 -0.53
N GLN A 13 -13.69 9.82 -0.17
CA GLN A 13 -13.40 10.99 -0.96
C GLN A 13 -12.34 10.64 -2.00
N GLU A 14 -12.77 10.63 -3.26
CA GLU A 14 -11.89 10.44 -4.40
C GLU A 14 -10.93 11.62 -4.51
N GLY A 15 -9.65 11.32 -4.73
CA GLY A 15 -8.59 12.32 -4.82
C GLY A 15 -8.12 12.88 -3.48
N SER A 16 -8.53 12.30 -2.34
CA SER A 16 -8.10 12.77 -1.00
C SER A 16 -6.64 12.45 -0.65
N LEU A 17 -5.97 11.68 -1.49
CA LEU A 17 -4.53 11.47 -1.44
C LEU A 17 -3.88 12.18 -2.61
N GLU A 18 -2.73 12.79 -2.35
CA GLU A 18 -1.84 13.24 -3.42
C GLU A 18 -1.53 12.07 -4.36
N PRO A 19 -1.44 12.30 -5.69
CA PRO A 19 -1.21 11.22 -6.66
C PRO A 19 -0.01 10.35 -6.32
N LYS A 20 1.11 10.95 -5.88
CA LYS A 20 2.31 10.24 -5.42
C LYS A 20 2.00 9.25 -4.30
N THR A 21 1.32 9.72 -3.25
CA THR A 21 0.96 8.92 -2.08
C THR A 21 0.04 7.76 -2.46
N ALA A 22 -0.94 8.01 -3.32
CA ALA A 22 -1.83 6.95 -3.81
C ALA A 22 -1.05 5.87 -4.57
N GLN A 23 -0.10 6.25 -5.44
CA GLN A 23 0.71 5.28 -6.19
C GLN A 23 1.67 4.50 -5.28
N LEU A 24 2.28 5.12 -4.26
CA LEU A 24 3.12 4.41 -3.29
C LEU A 24 2.31 3.37 -2.48
N ILE A 25 1.08 3.70 -2.06
CA ILE A 25 0.21 2.75 -1.37
C ILE A 25 -0.16 1.58 -2.30
N LEU A 26 -0.55 1.87 -3.55
CA LEU A 26 -0.89 0.82 -4.52
C LEU A 26 0.32 -0.06 -4.83
N PHE A 27 1.51 0.52 -4.95
CA PHE A 27 2.76 -0.22 -5.09
C PHE A 27 2.99 -1.16 -3.90
N ALA A 28 2.87 -0.67 -2.66
CA ALA A 28 3.03 -1.47 -1.45
C ALA A 28 2.03 -2.63 -1.38
N VAL A 29 0.75 -2.38 -1.69
CA VAL A 29 -0.29 -3.42 -1.67
C VAL A 29 0.02 -4.51 -2.68
N ASN A 30 0.40 -4.15 -3.91
CA ASN A 30 0.73 -5.12 -4.95
C ASN A 30 1.98 -5.94 -4.60
N LEU A 31 3.00 -5.33 -3.98
CA LEU A 31 4.13 -6.06 -3.41
C LEU A 31 3.69 -7.04 -2.32
N ALA A 32 2.86 -6.59 -1.37
CA ALA A 32 2.43 -7.40 -0.21
C ALA A 32 1.65 -8.66 -0.61
N ILE A 33 0.97 -8.63 -1.76
CA ILE A 33 0.21 -9.77 -2.29
C ILE A 33 0.95 -10.54 -3.40
N GLY A 34 2.18 -10.13 -3.75
CA GLY A 34 2.97 -10.77 -4.81
C GLY A 34 2.47 -10.53 -6.24
N HIS A 35 1.73 -9.44 -6.49
CA HIS A 35 1.22 -9.10 -7.81
C HIS A 35 2.22 -8.23 -8.59
N GLU A 36 3.12 -8.89 -9.33
CA GLU A 36 4.27 -8.26 -9.99
C GLU A 36 3.87 -7.18 -11.01
N HIS A 37 2.90 -7.46 -11.89
CA HIS A 37 2.50 -6.51 -12.93
C HIS A 37 1.97 -5.20 -12.33
N GLY A 38 1.10 -5.30 -11.32
CA GLY A 38 0.59 -4.14 -10.60
C GLY A 38 1.70 -3.38 -9.86
N ALA A 39 2.65 -4.09 -9.23
CA ALA A 39 3.77 -3.44 -8.56
C ALA A 39 4.63 -2.62 -9.55
N LYS A 40 4.96 -3.18 -10.72
CA LYS A 40 5.71 -2.47 -11.77
C LYS A 40 4.97 -1.24 -12.29
N LEU A 41 3.66 -1.38 -12.54
CA LEU A 41 2.81 -0.29 -13.00
C LEU A 41 2.80 0.88 -12.01
N HIS A 42 2.55 0.59 -10.73
CA HIS A 42 2.43 1.62 -9.70
C HIS A 42 3.77 2.23 -9.30
N LEU A 43 4.87 1.47 -9.41
CA LEU A 43 6.23 2.02 -9.28
C LEU A 43 6.52 3.07 -10.37
N GLY A 44 6.19 2.78 -11.63
CA GLY A 44 6.35 3.73 -12.74
C GLY A 44 5.56 5.01 -12.50
N LYS A 45 4.27 4.89 -12.16
CA LYS A 45 3.41 6.03 -11.85
C LYS A 45 3.85 6.82 -10.62
N ALA A 46 4.42 6.16 -9.60
CA ALA A 46 4.96 6.85 -8.43
C ALA A 46 6.14 7.75 -8.84
N ARG A 47 7.06 7.24 -9.69
CA ARG A 47 8.19 8.02 -10.23
C ARG A 47 7.73 9.19 -11.10
N GLU A 48 6.73 8.98 -11.96
CA GLU A 48 6.10 10.05 -12.75
C GLU A 48 5.52 11.16 -11.88
N ASN A 49 5.01 10.81 -10.69
CA ASN A 49 4.51 11.75 -9.69
C ASN A 49 5.60 12.27 -8.73
N GLY A 50 6.88 12.07 -9.04
CA GLY A 50 8.01 12.62 -8.28
C GLY A 50 8.37 11.86 -7.01
N ALA A 51 8.04 10.57 -6.91
CA ALA A 51 8.56 9.72 -5.84
C ALA A 51 10.08 9.56 -5.96
N THR A 52 10.76 9.78 -4.84
CA THR A 52 12.19 9.54 -4.70
C THR A 52 12.48 8.05 -4.49
N GLU A 53 13.71 7.61 -4.79
CA GLU A 53 14.10 6.23 -4.50
C GLU A 53 14.12 5.94 -2.99
N ASP A 54 14.38 6.94 -2.14
CA ASP A 54 14.29 6.80 -0.69
C ASP A 54 12.85 6.50 -0.24
N GLU A 55 11.86 7.24 -0.77
CA GLU A 55 10.44 6.98 -0.51
C GLU A 55 10.00 5.59 -1.00
N ILE A 56 10.52 5.15 -2.15
CA ILE A 56 10.26 3.81 -2.70
C ILE A 56 10.83 2.73 -1.79
N GLN A 57 12.08 2.88 -1.35
CA GLN A 57 12.72 1.94 -0.43
C GLN A 57 12.01 1.89 0.93
N GLU A 58 11.65 3.05 1.48
CA GLU A 58 10.86 3.14 2.71
C GLU A 58 9.52 2.41 2.56
N THR A 59 8.84 2.58 1.42
CA THR A 59 7.59 1.89 1.11
C THR A 59 7.74 0.37 1.12
N ILE A 60 8.84 -0.16 0.57
CA ILE A 60 9.15 -1.60 0.59
C ILE A 60 9.35 -2.10 2.03
N VAL A 61 10.05 -1.34 2.88
CA VAL A 61 10.24 -1.69 4.30
C VAL A 61 8.89 -1.77 5.04
N TYR A 62 8.01 -0.79 4.84
CA TYR A 62 6.68 -0.80 5.48
C TYR A 62 5.77 -1.90 4.93
N CYS A 63 5.92 -2.28 3.65
CA CYS A 63 5.20 -3.41 3.04
C CYS A 63 5.47 -4.75 3.74
N MET A 64 6.62 -4.92 4.40
CA MET A 64 6.93 -6.16 5.13
C MET A 64 6.14 -6.30 6.45
N ARG A 65 5.68 -5.17 7.03
CA ARG A 65 5.03 -5.16 8.35
C ARG A 65 3.73 -5.97 8.43
N PRO A 66 2.80 -5.90 7.47
CA PRO A 66 1.58 -6.72 7.49
C PRO A 66 1.87 -8.23 7.54
N VAL A 67 2.90 -8.69 6.82
CA VAL A 67 3.30 -10.10 6.82
C VAL A 67 3.88 -10.49 8.18
N ALA A 68 4.78 -9.67 8.74
CA ALA A 68 5.33 -9.88 10.08
C ALA A 68 4.25 -9.84 11.17
N ALA A 69 3.24 -8.96 11.03
CA ALA A 69 2.12 -8.86 11.96
C ALA A 69 1.29 -10.15 11.99
N LYS A 70 1.07 -10.82 10.85
CA LYS A 70 0.38 -12.12 10.80
C LYS A 70 1.14 -13.18 11.60
N VAL A 71 2.46 -13.29 11.41
CA VAL A 71 3.31 -14.23 12.16
C VAL A 71 3.24 -13.96 13.66
N ARG A 72 3.38 -12.69 14.06
CA ARG A 72 3.29 -12.27 15.47
C ARG A 72 1.93 -12.61 16.08
N ASN A 73 0.84 -12.33 15.36
CA ASN A 73 -0.51 -12.58 15.88
C ASN A 73 -0.75 -14.08 16.05
N PHE A 74 -0.34 -14.90 15.07
CA PHE A 74 -0.40 -16.36 15.18
C PHE A 74 0.40 -16.89 16.38
N ALA A 75 1.61 -16.38 16.61
CA ALA A 75 2.41 -16.75 17.77
C ALA A 75 1.73 -16.37 19.11
N LYS A 76 1.08 -15.19 19.18
CA LYS A 76 0.31 -14.79 20.35
C LYS A 76 -0.84 -15.75 20.64
N ASP A 77 -1.56 -16.18 19.61
CA ASP A 77 -2.69 -17.09 19.77
C ASP A 77 -2.24 -18.45 20.32
N ILE A 78 -1.07 -18.95 19.91
CA ILE A 78 -0.45 -20.17 20.46
C ILE A 78 -0.06 -19.98 21.93
N LEU A 79 0.63 -18.88 22.26
CA LEU A 79 1.15 -18.62 23.62
C LEU A 79 0.07 -18.27 24.65
N SER A 80 -1.12 -17.86 24.19
CA SER A 80 -2.25 -17.50 25.06
C SER A 80 -3.12 -18.68 25.51
N LYS A 81 -2.84 -19.89 25.02
CA LYS A 81 -3.50 -21.15 25.40
C LYS A 81 -2.65 -21.93 26.40
#